data_AF-A0A497JNU5-F1
#
_entry.id   AF-A0A497JNU5-F1
#
_cell.length_a   1.000
_cell.length_b   1.000
_cell.length_c   1.000
_cell.angle_alpha   90.00
_cell.angle_beta   90.00
_cell.angle_gamma   90.00
#
_symmetry.space_group_name_H-M   'P 1'
#
loop_
_entity.id
_entity.type
_entity.pdbx_description
1 polymer ?
#
loop_
_entity_poly.entity_id
_entity_poly.type
_entity_poly.pdbx_seq_one_letter_code
_entity_poly.pdbx_strand_id
1 'polypeptide(L)'
;MNLNPKFLAGYCGLYCGACAIYQGKIKQAVENLRSLIKAYGFDKFVSELARWNPTFKHYREFEEVMKAFEETFGECPACMQGGGAPQCQIRICCQQKGYATCAECVEMWTCQKLEPYAKNREALEKIKAVGLEKWAEDMQKKVEEGFSYRI
;
A
#
# COMPACT_ATOMS: atom_id res chain seq x y z
N MET A 1 -9.62 16.40 1.47
CA MET A 1 -9.42 16.65 2.91
C MET A 1 -7.98 16.27 3.22
N ASN A 2 -7.14 17.22 3.67
CA ASN A 2 -5.79 16.91 4.09
C ASN A 2 -5.87 16.17 5.42
N LEU A 3 -5.79 14.84 5.36
CA LEU A 3 -5.67 14.01 6.55
C LEU A 3 -4.42 14.44 7.31
N ASN A 4 -4.49 14.58 8.63
CA ASN A 4 -3.29 14.83 9.43
C ASN A 4 -2.29 13.68 9.14
N PRO A 5 -1.02 13.96 8.77
CA PRO A 5 -0.02 12.96 8.41
C PRO A 5 0.07 11.79 9.39
N LYS A 6 -0.13 12.04 10.69
CA LYS A 6 -0.06 10.99 11.72
C LYS A 6 -1.03 9.83 11.48
N PHE A 7 -2.20 10.09 10.89
CA PHE A 7 -3.19 9.05 10.58
C PHE A 7 -2.79 8.18 9.39
N LEU A 8 -1.72 8.54 8.68
CA LEU A 8 -1.10 7.70 7.66
C LEU A 8 0.02 6.83 8.22
N ALA A 9 0.33 6.92 9.51
CA ALA A 9 1.24 5.96 10.12
C ALA A 9 0.60 4.57 10.18
N GLY A 10 1.41 3.55 9.96
CA GLY A 10 1.08 2.16 10.25
C GLY A 10 1.60 1.76 11.62
N TYR A 11 0.88 0.86 12.28
CA TYR A 11 1.27 0.33 13.59
C TYR A 11 2.71 -0.24 13.62
N CYS A 12 3.18 -0.76 12.48
CA CYS A 12 4.52 -1.34 12.32
C CYS A 12 5.61 -0.33 11.91
N GLY A 13 5.31 0.96 11.82
CA GLY A 13 6.29 2.00 11.42
C GLY A 13 6.35 2.27 9.92
N LEU A 14 5.44 1.70 9.11
CA LEU A 14 5.27 2.13 7.72
C LEU A 14 4.53 3.46 7.65
N TYR A 15 4.79 4.25 6.61
CA TYR A 15 4.01 5.44 6.30
C TYR A 15 3.13 5.19 5.07
N CYS A 16 1.82 5.05 5.25
CA CYS A 16 0.85 4.80 4.17
C CYS A 16 0.90 5.88 3.08
N GLY A 17 1.24 7.13 3.42
CA GLY A 17 1.44 8.19 2.43
C GLY A 17 2.49 7.84 1.37
N ALA A 18 3.47 6.97 1.69
CA ALA A 18 4.49 6.47 0.75
C ALA A 18 4.13 5.15 0.06
N CYS A 19 2.94 4.58 0.32
CA CYS A 19 2.49 3.31 -0.25
C CYS A 19 1.84 3.52 -1.63
N ALA A 20 2.26 2.75 -2.64
CA ALA A 20 1.69 2.84 -3.98
C ALA A 20 0.19 2.55 -4.04
N ILE A 21 -0.32 1.66 -3.17
CA ILE A 21 -1.75 1.35 -3.06
C ILE A 21 -2.51 2.57 -2.54
N TYR A 22 -2.06 3.15 -1.41
CA TYR A 22 -2.69 4.35 -0.84
C TYR A 22 -2.64 5.54 -1.79
N GLN A 23 -1.54 5.71 -2.53
CA GLN A 23 -1.40 6.76 -3.54
C GLN A 23 -2.24 6.52 -4.80
N GLY A 24 -3.00 5.42 -4.89
CA GLY A 24 -3.82 5.09 -6.06
C GLY A 24 -3.02 4.70 -7.31
N LYS A 25 -1.71 4.45 -7.19
CA LYS A 25 -0.84 4.13 -8.34
C LYS A 25 -1.23 2.81 -9.02
N ILE A 26 -1.74 1.83 -8.26
CA ILE A 26 -2.21 0.56 -8.82
C ILE A 26 -3.45 0.80 -9.69
N LYS A 27 -4.46 1.50 -9.15
CA LYS A 27 -5.67 1.88 -9.89
C LYS A 27 -5.31 2.63 -11.17
N GLN A 28 -4.49 3.67 -11.04
CA GLN A 28 -4.08 4.49 -12.18
C GLN A 28 -3.32 3.68 -13.24
N ALA A 29 -2.46 2.72 -12.85
CA ALA A 29 -1.78 1.86 -13.80
C ALA A 29 -2.75 0.96 -14.58
N VAL A 30 -3.73 0.37 -13.90
CA VAL A 30 -4.77 -0.47 -14.54
C VAL A 30 -5.63 0.36 -15.49
N GLU A 31 -6.13 1.51 -15.04
CA GLU A 31 -6.94 2.43 -15.84
C GLU A 31 -6.20 2.93 -17.09
N ASN A 32 -4.91 3.27 -16.93
CA ASN A 32 -4.07 3.72 -18.04
C ASN A 32 -3.87 2.62 -19.08
N LEU A 33 -3.53 1.39 -18.66
CA LEU A 33 -3.33 0.28 -19.58
C LEU A 33 -4.63 -0.05 -20.32
N ARG A 34 -5.76 -0.13 -19.63
CA ARG A 34 -7.07 -0.33 -20.25
C ARG A 34 -7.43 0.77 -21.24
N SER A 35 -7.12 2.02 -20.91
CA SER A 35 -7.37 3.16 -21.80
C SER A 35 -6.57 3.03 -23.10
N LEU A 36 -5.29 2.62 -23.01
CA LEU A 36 -4.46 2.36 -24.19
C LEU A 36 -4.99 1.18 -25.00
N ILE A 37 -5.30 0.04 -24.36
CA ILE A 37 -5.88 -1.13 -25.03
C ILE A 37 -7.12 -0.75 -25.84
N LYS A 38 -8.04 0.03 -25.26
CA LYS A 38 -9.26 0.51 -25.91
C LYS A 38 -8.98 1.52 -27.03
N ALA A 39 -8.06 2.46 -26.81
CA ALA A 39 -7.73 3.51 -27.78
C ALA A 39 -7.17 2.93 -29.09
N TYR A 40 -6.36 1.87 -28.97
CA TYR A 40 -5.81 1.16 -30.13
C TYR A 40 -6.70 -0.01 -30.61
N GLY A 41 -7.86 -0.24 -29.96
CA GLY A 41 -8.82 -1.27 -30.33
C GLY A 41 -8.35 -2.71 -30.12
N PHE A 42 -7.32 -2.93 -29.29
CA PHE A 42 -6.78 -4.27 -29.04
C PHE A 42 -7.80 -5.20 -28.37
N ASP A 43 -8.71 -4.65 -27.57
CA ASP A 43 -9.86 -5.35 -26.99
C ASP A 43 -10.85 -5.86 -28.03
N LYS A 44 -10.93 -5.24 -29.21
CA LYS A 44 -11.87 -5.61 -30.28
C LYS A 44 -11.34 -6.67 -31.23
N PHE A 45 -10.01 -6.75 -31.37
CA PHE A 45 -9.33 -7.65 -32.32
C PHE A 45 -8.52 -8.75 -31.61
N VAL A 46 -8.92 -9.12 -30.39
CA VAL A 46 -8.25 -10.15 -29.58
C VAL A 46 -8.14 -11.48 -30.35
N SER A 47 -9.17 -11.83 -31.14
CA SER A 47 -9.19 -13.06 -31.94
C SER A 47 -8.12 -13.05 -33.03
N GLU A 48 -7.87 -11.90 -33.66
CA GLU A 48 -6.81 -11.69 -34.65
C GLU A 48 -5.44 -11.68 -33.97
N LEU A 49 -5.29 -10.98 -32.85
CA LEU A 49 -4.06 -10.97 -32.05
C LEU A 49 -3.68 -12.37 -31.57
N ALA A 50 -4.67 -13.21 -31.25
CA ALA A 50 -4.47 -14.61 -30.88
C ALA A 50 -3.88 -15.48 -32.01
N ARG A 51 -4.03 -15.06 -33.29
CA ARG A 51 -3.37 -15.72 -34.43
C ARG A 51 -1.88 -15.39 -34.48
N TRP A 52 -1.48 -14.23 -33.95
CA TRP A 52 -0.07 -13.81 -33.88
C TRP A 52 0.60 -14.35 -32.61
N ASN A 53 -0.11 -14.28 -31.48
CA ASN A 53 0.34 -14.82 -30.20
C ASN A 53 -0.84 -15.48 -29.47
N PRO A 54 -0.86 -16.83 -29.34
CA PRO A 54 -1.95 -17.58 -28.73
C PRO A 54 -2.32 -17.15 -27.30
N THR A 55 -1.43 -16.48 -26.55
CA THR A 55 -1.70 -15.98 -25.20
C THR A 55 -2.84 -14.97 -25.17
N PHE A 56 -3.09 -14.24 -26.25
CA PHE A 56 -4.23 -13.30 -26.33
C PHE A 56 -5.60 -14.01 -26.17
N LYS A 57 -5.69 -15.34 -26.32
CA LYS A 57 -6.91 -16.09 -25.97
C LYS A 57 -7.32 -15.93 -24.51
N HIS A 58 -6.38 -15.58 -23.62
CA HIS A 58 -6.61 -15.36 -22.19
C HIS A 58 -6.93 -13.90 -21.84
N TYR A 59 -7.28 -13.06 -22.82
CA TYR A 59 -7.57 -11.65 -22.57
C TYR A 59 -8.69 -11.43 -21.55
N ARG A 60 -9.69 -12.31 -21.52
CA ARG A 60 -10.77 -12.24 -20.54
C ARG A 60 -10.25 -12.46 -19.12
N GLU A 61 -9.46 -13.51 -18.92
CA GLU A 61 -8.84 -13.81 -17.63
C GLU A 61 -7.90 -12.69 -17.20
N PHE A 62 -7.17 -12.08 -18.15
CA PHE A 62 -6.36 -10.89 -17.91
C PHE A 62 -7.19 -9.68 -17.43
N GLU A 63 -8.33 -9.40 -18.07
CA GLU A 63 -9.25 -8.35 -17.63
C GLU A 63 -9.86 -8.64 -16.25
N GLU A 64 -10.19 -9.90 -15.95
CA GLU A 64 -10.67 -10.34 -14.64
C GLU A 64 -9.61 -10.12 -13.55
N VAL A 65 -8.34 -10.40 -13.84
CA VAL A 65 -7.21 -10.10 -12.94
C VAL A 65 -7.03 -8.60 -12.75
N MET A 66 -7.05 -7.79 -13.82
CA MET A 66 -6.96 -6.33 -13.71
C MET A 66 -8.10 -5.73 -12.88
N LYS A 67 -9.32 -6.27 -13.02
CA LYS A 67 -10.46 -5.90 -12.20
C LYS A 67 -10.22 -6.25 -10.73
N ALA A 68 -9.70 -7.44 -10.44
CA ALA A 68 -9.38 -7.84 -9.07
C ALA A 68 -8.30 -6.94 -8.43
N PHE A 69 -7.33 -6.44 -9.21
CA PHE A 69 -6.35 -5.46 -8.74
C PHE A 69 -7.01 -4.14 -8.30
N GLU A 70 -7.96 -3.61 -9.07
CA GLU A 70 -8.70 -2.40 -8.68
C GLU A 70 -9.62 -2.64 -7.48
N GLU A 71 -10.35 -3.76 -7.45
CA GLU A 71 -11.25 -4.07 -6.34
C GLU A 71 -10.50 -4.28 -5.03
N THR A 72 -9.30 -4.86 -5.09
CA THR A 72 -8.50 -5.18 -3.89
C THR A 72 -7.57 -4.04 -3.48
N PHE A 73 -7.00 -3.31 -4.45
CA PHE A 73 -5.92 -2.34 -4.23
C PHE A 73 -6.19 -0.97 -4.86
N GLY A 74 -7.40 -0.73 -5.37
CA GLY A 74 -7.76 0.53 -5.99
C GLY A 74 -8.05 1.64 -4.99
N GLU A 75 -8.50 1.27 -3.78
CA GLU A 75 -8.75 2.20 -2.69
C GLU A 75 -8.21 1.62 -1.38
N CYS A 76 -7.43 2.40 -0.64
CA CYS A 76 -6.92 2.01 0.67
C CYS A 76 -7.07 3.20 1.64
N PRO A 77 -7.79 3.04 2.76
CA PRO A 77 -8.05 4.15 3.68
C PRO A 77 -6.84 4.51 4.56
N ALA A 78 -5.70 3.83 4.42
CA ALA A 78 -4.55 3.78 5.32
C ALA A 78 -4.73 2.85 6.53
N CYS A 79 -3.60 2.43 7.12
CA CYS A 79 -3.53 1.36 8.11
C CYS A 79 -4.35 1.64 9.38
N MET A 80 -4.25 2.85 9.93
CA MET A 80 -5.02 3.27 11.12
C MET A 80 -6.51 3.47 10.85
N GLN A 81 -6.92 3.53 9.58
CA GLN A 81 -8.31 3.71 9.15
C GLN A 81 -8.91 2.39 8.61
N GLY A 82 -8.31 1.25 8.94
CA GLY A 82 -8.81 -0.08 8.55
C GLY A 82 -8.20 -0.67 7.28
N GLY A 83 -7.23 0.00 6.65
CA GLY A 83 -6.53 -0.51 5.48
C GLY A 83 -5.54 -1.64 5.78
N GLY A 84 -5.09 -2.33 4.73
CA GLY A 84 -4.16 -3.47 4.82
C GLY A 84 -4.85 -4.80 5.14
N ALA A 85 -4.05 -5.85 5.35
CA ALA A 85 -4.58 -7.21 5.57
C ALA A 85 -5.55 -7.26 6.76
N PRO A 86 -6.76 -7.84 6.64
CA PRO A 86 -7.76 -7.86 7.72
C PRO A 86 -7.25 -8.47 9.04
N GLN A 87 -6.44 -9.53 8.96
CA GLN A 87 -5.92 -10.29 10.10
C GLN A 87 -4.51 -9.84 10.55
N CYS A 88 -4.16 -8.57 10.37
CA CYS A 88 -2.86 -8.04 10.78
C CYS A 88 -2.64 -8.15 12.30
N GLN A 89 -1.77 -9.08 12.71
CA GLN A 89 -1.47 -9.35 14.12
C GLN A 89 -0.86 -8.16 14.87
N ILE A 90 -0.12 -7.30 14.16
CA ILE A 90 0.47 -6.08 14.74
C ILE A 90 -0.62 -5.07 15.10
N ARG A 91 -1.58 -4.84 14.19
CA ARG A 91 -2.72 -3.94 14.44
C ARG A 91 -3.54 -4.42 15.64
N ILE A 92 -3.92 -5.70 15.64
CA ILE A 92 -4.69 -6.30 16.72
C ILE A 92 -3.95 -6.11 18.07
N CYS A 93 -2.65 -6.41 18.10
CA CYS A 93 -1.82 -6.25 19.30
C CYS A 93 -1.76 -4.80 19.79
N CYS A 94 -1.56 -3.82 18.90
CA CYS A 94 -1.51 -2.41 19.28
C CYS A 94 -2.87 -1.93 19.81
N GLN A 95 -3.98 -2.31 19.15
CA GLN A 95 -5.33 -1.97 19.59
C GLN A 95 -5.63 -2.54 20.99
N GLN A 96 -5.27 -3.80 21.25
CA GLN A 96 -5.43 -4.43 22.57
C GLN A 96 -4.62 -3.74 23.66
N LYS A 97 -3.42 -3.26 23.33
CA LYS A 97 -2.53 -2.56 24.27
C LYS A 97 -2.80 -1.05 24.36
N GLY A 98 -3.68 -0.50 23.53
CA GLY A 98 -3.94 0.94 23.45
C GLY A 98 -2.79 1.75 22.82
N TYR A 99 -1.90 1.11 22.07
CA TYR A 99 -0.77 1.78 21.42
C TYR A 99 -1.18 2.36 20.06
N ALA A 100 -0.68 3.57 19.77
CA ALA A 100 -0.73 4.14 18.43
C ALA A 100 0.23 3.40 17.49
N THR A 101 1.43 3.04 17.96
CA THR A 101 2.38 2.23 17.16
C THR A 101 3.18 1.26 18.04
N CYS A 102 3.88 0.31 17.42
CA CYS A 102 4.81 -0.54 18.14
C CYS A 102 5.97 0.20 18.83
N ALA A 103 6.19 1.49 18.54
CA ALA A 103 7.24 2.30 19.17
C ALA A 103 7.02 2.47 20.69
N GLU A 104 5.77 2.35 21.15
CA GLU A 104 5.39 2.40 22.56
C GLU A 104 5.66 1.07 23.30
N CYS A 105 5.93 -0.02 22.56
CA CYS A 105 6.15 -1.33 23.15
C CYS A 105 7.60 -1.46 23.65
N VAL A 106 7.79 -1.78 24.93
CA VAL A 106 9.12 -2.01 25.51
C VAL A 106 9.84 -3.22 24.89
N GLU A 107 9.07 -4.21 24.44
CA GLU A 107 9.56 -5.42 23.76
C GLU A 107 9.71 -5.24 22.25
N MET A 108 9.58 -4.01 21.72
CA MET A 108 9.54 -3.75 20.28
C MET A 108 10.65 -4.51 19.57
N TRP A 109 11.91 -4.36 19.99
CA TRP A 109 13.10 -4.92 19.35
C TRP A 109 13.16 -6.44 19.27
N THR A 110 12.55 -7.16 20.21
CA THR A 110 12.56 -8.63 20.27
C THR A 110 11.20 -9.24 19.87
N CYS A 111 10.21 -8.40 19.56
CA CYS A 111 8.86 -8.86 19.26
C CYS A 111 8.82 -9.65 17.94
N GLN A 112 8.47 -10.93 18.01
CA GLN A 112 8.34 -11.82 16.85
C GLN A 112 7.25 -11.37 15.86
N LYS A 113 6.20 -10.69 16.34
CA LYS A 113 5.13 -10.18 15.46
C LYS A 113 5.63 -9.13 14.46
N LEU A 114 6.74 -8.47 14.77
CA LEU A 114 7.39 -7.49 13.90
C LEU A 114 8.39 -8.08 12.91
N GLU A 115 8.72 -9.38 12.97
CA GLU A 115 9.72 -9.98 12.08
C GLU A 115 9.42 -9.78 10.59
N PRO A 116 8.17 -9.95 10.10
CA PRO A 116 7.85 -9.64 8.70
C PRO A 116 8.07 -8.16 8.31
N TYR A 117 8.27 -7.30 9.31
CA TYR A 117 8.47 -5.86 9.21
C TYR A 117 9.77 -5.42 9.90
N ALA A 118 10.76 -6.30 10.05
CA ALA A 118 11.99 -6.01 10.80
C ALA A 118 12.71 -4.76 10.27
N LYS A 119 12.67 -4.52 8.96
CA LYS A 119 13.21 -3.31 8.32
C LYS A 119 12.57 -1.99 8.80
N ASN A 120 11.39 -2.06 9.41
CA ASN A 120 10.69 -0.89 9.93
C ASN A 120 11.04 -0.58 11.39
N ARG A 121 11.85 -1.41 12.06
CA ARG A 121 12.28 -1.17 13.45
C ARG A 121 12.98 0.18 13.60
N GLU A 122 13.81 0.57 12.64
CA GLU A 122 14.44 1.90 12.61
C GLU A 122 13.41 3.04 12.53
N ALA A 123 12.32 2.84 11.79
CA ALA A 123 11.25 3.84 11.71
C ALA A 123 10.52 3.94 13.05
N LEU A 124 10.26 2.80 13.71
CA LEU A 124 9.66 2.76 15.05
C LEU A 124 10.57 3.40 16.12
N GLU A 125 11.89 3.21 16.03
CA GLU A 125 12.83 3.92 16.90
C GLU A 125 12.80 5.43 16.69
N LYS A 126 12.74 5.87 15.43
CA LYS A 126 12.58 7.30 15.13
C LYS A 126 11.28 7.84 15.71
N ILE A 127 10.16 7.12 15.57
CA ILE A 127 8.88 7.48 16.20
C ILE A 127 9.05 7.60 17.72
N LYS A 128 9.74 6.65 18.37
CA LYS A 128 10.01 6.70 19.81
C LYS A 128 10.86 7.91 20.22
N ALA A 129 11.81 8.32 19.39
CA ALA A 129 12.73 9.42 19.68
C ALA A 129 12.11 10.80 19.44
N VAL A 130 11.35 11.01 18.35
CA VAL A 130 10.85 12.33 17.94
C VAL A 130 9.34 12.52 18.11
N GLY A 131 8.61 11.45 18.42
CA GLY A 131 7.15 11.43 18.47
C GLY A 131 6.51 11.11 17.11
N LEU A 132 5.29 10.56 17.16
CA LEU A 132 4.54 10.10 15.99
C LEU A 132 4.20 11.24 15.02
N GLU A 133 3.70 12.35 15.55
CA GLU A 133 3.32 13.53 14.78
C GLU A 133 4.49 14.05 13.95
N LYS A 134 5.64 14.31 14.60
CA LYS A 134 6.81 14.85 13.93
C LYS A 134 7.37 13.88 12.89
N TRP A 135 7.46 12.60 13.24
CA TRP A 135 7.92 11.57 12.30
C TRP A 135 7.01 11.50 11.06
N ALA A 136 5.69 11.58 11.25
CA ALA A 136 4.74 11.51 10.15
C ALA A 136 4.79 12.74 9.24
N GLU A 137 4.97 13.95 9.80
CA GLU A 137 5.22 15.17 9.02
C GLU A 137 6.49 15.05 8.16
N ASP A 138 7.58 14.54 8.74
CA ASP A 138 8.83 14.37 8.00
C ASP A 138 8.72 13.30 6.91
N MET A 139 7.93 12.24 7.15
CA MET A 139 7.60 11.26 6.10
C MET A 139 6.72 11.84 5.01
N GLN A 140 5.76 12.71 5.35
CA GLN A 140 4.90 13.39 4.39
C GLN A 140 5.71 14.30 3.45
N LYS A 141 6.67 15.06 3.98
CA LYS A 141 7.57 15.88 3.17
C LYS A 141 8.35 15.05 2.16
N LYS A 142 8.88 13.90 2.59
CA LYS A 142 9.56 12.96 1.66
C LYS A 142 8.63 12.52 0.53
N VAL A 143 7.36 12.22 0.86
CA VAL A 143 6.36 11.83 -0.14
C VAL A 143 6.10 12.96 -1.15
N GLU A 144 6.02 14.20 -0.68
CA GLU A 144 5.90 15.40 -1.53
C GLU A 144 7.13 15.60 -2.43
N GLU A 145 8.32 15.21 -1.96
CA GLU A 145 9.56 15.14 -2.73
C GLU A 145 9.66 13.92 -3.66
N GLY A 146 8.61 13.08 -3.73
CA GLY A 146 8.52 11.94 -4.63
C GLY A 146 8.87 10.58 -4.02
N PHE A 147 9.10 10.52 -2.70
CA PHE A 147 9.33 9.25 -2.03
C PHE A 147 8.12 8.33 -2.12
N SER A 148 8.39 7.08 -2.48
CA SER A 148 7.43 5.99 -2.52
C SER A 148 8.19 4.73 -2.17
N TYR A 149 7.62 3.86 -1.35
CA TYR A 149 8.20 2.55 -1.14
C TYR A 149 8.29 1.82 -2.48
N ARG A 150 9.49 1.35 -2.80
CA ARG A 150 9.79 0.41 -3.89
C ARG A 150 10.40 -0.83 -3.23
N ILE A 151 10.05 -2.01 -3.73
CA ILE A 151 10.65 -3.27 -3.27
C ILE A 151 12.03 -3.38 -3.91
#